data_AF-A0A3R7GP00-F1
#
_entry.id   AF-A0A3R7GP00-F1
#
_cell.length_a   1.000
_cell.length_b   1.000
_cell.length_c   1.000
_cell.angle_alpha   90.00
_cell.angle_beta   90.00
_cell.angle_gamma   90.00
#
_symmetry.space_group_name_H-M   'P 1'
#
loop_
_entity.id
_entity.type
_entity.pdbx_description
1 polymer ?
#
loop_
_entity_poly.entity_id
_entity_poly.type
_entity_poly.pdbx_seq_one_letter_code
_entity_poly.pdbx_strand_id
1 'polypeptide(L)'
;MEGFITDWLNLALRWFHVIVAIAWIGESFYFVALDNSLKPPTDPNQRKRGVFGELWHVHGGGFYNMQKYTVAPPEMPDDLHWSKWPSYTTWLSGASLFTVLYLMSPSTYLIDKNVLDMGPVVAVASALGFLAAGWIVYDSLCRLLGNKDKVLGICVGIYVVIAAYLACHIFAGRAAYLIMGAMLATIMSANVFFVIIPGQRKMVAAMLKGETPNPIYGKRGKQRSVHNTYFTLPVVFAMLSNHYAMTYTNQYNWIVLLMIMLAGALIRQFFVMRHRGQVLWYLPLVGIVLMFAALFSTMPKPIVPQAQAANAPKVTVAEIAPVLQQRCAACHSAHPTMMGSAPAGVLLDTPDEISQNAQRIYQQAVTLKAMPLGNVTHMTDDERMKIAAWFEGGAVK
;
A
#
# COMPACT_ATOMS: atom_id res chain seq x y z
N MET A 1 -11.68 21.98 -20.95
CA MET A 1 -12.90 21.26 -20.53
C MET A 1 -12.62 19.78 -20.33
N GLU A 2 -12.00 19.10 -21.30
CA GLU A 2 -11.62 17.69 -21.21
C GLU A 2 -10.72 17.37 -20.00
N GLY A 3 -9.59 18.06 -19.82
CA GLY A 3 -8.71 17.84 -18.66
C GLY A 3 -9.39 18.03 -17.30
N PHE A 4 -10.31 19.00 -17.18
CA PHE A 4 -11.08 19.22 -15.96
C PHE A 4 -12.05 18.07 -15.64
N ILE A 5 -12.69 17.50 -16.67
CA ILE A 5 -13.54 16.31 -16.51
C ILE A 5 -12.69 15.11 -16.09
N THR A 6 -11.53 14.92 -16.70
CA THR A 6 -10.57 13.88 -16.34
C THR A 6 -10.10 14.01 -14.89
N ASP A 7 -9.85 15.22 -14.40
CA ASP A 7 -9.48 15.48 -13.01
C ASP A 7 -10.62 15.10 -12.05
N TRP A 8 -11.87 15.46 -12.37
CA TRP A 8 -13.04 15.06 -11.57
C TRP A 8 -13.27 13.55 -11.56
N LEU A 9 -13.09 12.86 -12.68
CA LEU A 9 -13.18 11.40 -12.76
C LEU A 9 -12.08 10.73 -11.93
N ASN A 10 -10.85 11.24 -12.00
CA ASN A 10 -9.74 10.79 -11.16
C ASN A 10 -10.05 10.98 -9.67
N LEU A 11 -10.57 12.15 -9.28
CA LEU A 11 -11.00 12.43 -7.92
C LEU A 11 -12.09 11.45 -7.47
N ALA A 12 -13.15 11.30 -8.25
CA ALA A 12 -14.29 10.44 -7.93
C ALA A 12 -13.86 8.97 -7.74
N LEU A 13 -13.01 8.45 -8.64
CA LEU A 13 -12.54 7.07 -8.56
C LEU A 13 -11.63 6.84 -7.34
N ARG A 14 -10.70 7.76 -7.05
CA ARG A 14 -9.85 7.69 -5.85
C ARG A 14 -10.67 7.79 -4.57
N TRP A 15 -11.63 8.72 -4.53
CA TRP A 15 -12.48 8.92 -3.38
C TRP A 15 -13.36 7.69 -3.12
N PHE A 16 -13.98 7.16 -4.17
CA PHE A 16 -14.73 5.90 -4.09
C PHE A 16 -13.87 4.76 -3.55
N HIS A 17 -12.65 4.58 -4.06
CA HIS A 17 -11.73 3.56 -3.58
C HIS A 17 -11.41 3.70 -2.09
N VAL A 18 -11.14 4.92 -1.63
CA VAL A 18 -10.85 5.19 -0.20
C VAL A 18 -12.06 4.85 0.68
N ILE A 19 -13.28 5.23 0.26
CA ILE A 19 -14.51 4.92 1.01
C ILE A 19 -14.67 3.42 1.21
N VAL A 20 -14.57 2.64 0.12
CA VAL A 20 -14.77 1.18 0.20
C VAL A 20 -13.62 0.49 0.95
N ALA A 21 -12.39 1.00 0.83
CA ALA A 21 -11.23 0.49 1.56
C ALA A 21 -11.37 0.70 3.07
N ILE A 22 -11.86 1.87 3.51
CA ILE A 22 -12.14 2.15 4.92
C ILE A 22 -13.23 1.20 5.45
N ALA A 23 -14.31 1.01 4.70
CA ALA A 23 -15.38 0.09 5.08
C ALA A 23 -14.84 -1.34 5.28
N TRP A 24 -14.02 -1.82 4.35
CA TRP A 24 -13.46 -3.18 4.44
C TRP A 24 -12.42 -3.35 5.55
N ILE A 25 -11.46 -2.42 5.65
CA ILE A 25 -10.41 -2.48 6.67
C ILE A 25 -11.02 -2.32 8.08
N GLY A 26 -11.95 -1.39 8.25
CA GLY A 26 -12.68 -1.18 9.50
C GLY A 26 -13.43 -2.42 9.94
N GLU A 27 -14.18 -3.04 9.03
CA GLU A 27 -14.88 -4.30 9.27
C GLU A 27 -13.92 -5.44 9.64
N SER A 28 -12.79 -5.58 8.94
CA SER A 28 -11.78 -6.58 9.24
C SER A 28 -11.19 -6.39 10.64
N PHE A 29 -10.83 -5.17 11.02
CA PHE A 29 -10.31 -4.87 12.35
C PHE A 29 -11.34 -5.13 13.44
N TYR A 30 -12.59 -4.76 13.18
CA TYR A 30 -13.69 -5.00 14.09
C TYR A 30 -13.93 -6.49 14.34
N PHE A 31 -14.05 -7.31 13.29
CA PHE A 31 -14.29 -8.75 13.47
C PHE A 31 -13.14 -9.46 14.17
N VAL A 32 -11.89 -9.05 13.91
CA VAL A 32 -10.72 -9.59 14.63
C VAL A 32 -10.74 -9.16 16.09
N ALA A 33 -11.14 -7.93 16.40
CA ALA A 33 -11.31 -7.47 17.77
C ALA A 33 -12.42 -8.27 18.48
N LEU A 34 -13.59 -8.41 17.86
CA LEU A 34 -14.72 -9.21 18.34
C LEU A 34 -14.26 -10.64 18.64
N ASP A 35 -13.69 -11.34 17.66
CA ASP A 35 -13.28 -12.74 17.78
C ASP A 35 -12.24 -12.98 18.89
N ASN A 36 -11.34 -12.03 19.13
CA ASN A 36 -10.32 -12.15 20.18
C ASN A 36 -10.83 -11.69 21.56
N SER A 37 -11.99 -11.01 21.64
CA SER A 37 -12.56 -10.48 22.88
C SER A 37 -13.72 -11.33 23.43
N LEU A 38 -14.17 -12.34 22.69
CA LEU A 38 -15.24 -13.26 23.12
C LEU A 38 -14.86 -13.97 24.43
N LYS A 39 -15.79 -14.00 25.38
CA LYS A 39 -15.67 -14.76 26.62
C LYS A 39 -16.66 -15.93 26.62
N PRO A 40 -16.33 -17.07 27.24
CA PRO A 40 -17.31 -18.15 27.40
C PRO A 40 -18.57 -17.61 28.11
N PRO A 41 -19.77 -17.96 27.64
CA PRO A 41 -21.00 -17.44 28.23
C PRO A 41 -21.14 -17.92 29.67
N THR A 42 -21.61 -17.04 30.55
CA THR A 42 -21.84 -17.36 31.97
C THR A 42 -23.15 -18.11 32.18
N ASP A 43 -24.15 -17.85 31.34
CA ASP A 43 -25.44 -18.55 31.34
C ASP A 43 -25.31 -20.00 30.85
N PRO A 44 -25.64 -21.02 31.69
CA PRO A 44 -25.63 -22.42 31.29
C PRO A 44 -26.54 -22.73 30.11
N ASN A 45 -27.65 -22.01 29.94
CA ASN A 45 -28.59 -22.25 28.84
C ASN A 45 -28.00 -21.85 27.49
N GLN A 46 -27.20 -20.78 27.43
CA GLN A 46 -26.49 -20.40 26.21
C GLN A 46 -25.45 -21.44 25.79
N ARG A 47 -24.75 -22.06 26.75
CA ARG A 47 -23.82 -23.17 26.46
C ARG A 47 -24.55 -24.36 25.86
N LYS A 48 -25.71 -24.73 26.43
CA LYS A 48 -26.56 -25.81 25.89
C LYS A 48 -27.02 -25.54 24.46
N ARG A 49 -27.22 -24.27 24.09
CA ARG A 49 -27.57 -23.82 22.74
C ARG A 49 -26.37 -23.74 21.78
N GLY A 50 -25.16 -24.12 22.20
CA GLY A 50 -23.97 -24.16 21.35
C GLY A 50 -23.22 -22.83 21.22
N VAL A 51 -23.49 -21.84 22.08
CA VAL A 51 -22.73 -20.59 22.11
C VAL A 51 -21.30 -20.86 22.61
N PHE A 52 -20.32 -20.62 21.74
CA PHE A 52 -18.89 -20.74 22.04
C PHE A 52 -18.40 -19.57 22.91
N GLY A 53 -18.87 -18.37 22.59
CA GLY A 53 -18.49 -17.16 23.30
C GLY A 53 -19.45 -16.01 23.03
N GLU A 54 -19.52 -15.07 23.95
CA GLU A 54 -20.31 -13.85 23.86
C GLU A 54 -19.46 -12.60 24.14
N LEU A 55 -19.90 -11.47 23.60
CA LEU A 55 -19.37 -10.14 23.88
C LEU A 55 -20.52 -9.15 24.02
N TRP A 56 -20.50 -8.40 25.11
CA TRP A 56 -21.42 -7.31 25.36
C TRP A 56 -20.78 -5.98 25.02
N HIS A 57 -21.45 -5.18 24.18
CA HIS A 57 -21.02 -3.83 23.80
C HIS A 57 -22.15 -2.82 23.99
N VAL A 58 -21.77 -1.56 24.25
CA VAL A 58 -22.69 -0.42 24.22
C VAL A 58 -22.33 0.48 23.05
N HIS A 59 -23.32 0.84 22.23
CA HIS A 59 -23.14 1.80 21.15
C HIS A 59 -24.48 2.45 20.79
N GLY A 60 -24.48 3.74 20.45
CA GLY A 60 -25.69 4.45 20.02
C GLY A 60 -26.83 4.46 21.06
N GLY A 61 -26.52 4.35 22.36
CA GLY A 61 -27.52 4.30 23.44
C GLY A 61 -28.13 2.92 23.70
N GLY A 62 -27.73 1.87 22.97
CA GLY A 62 -28.21 0.50 23.15
C GLY A 62 -27.11 -0.50 23.56
N PHE A 63 -27.54 -1.68 24.02
CA PHE A 63 -26.67 -2.80 24.37
C PHE A 63 -26.77 -3.91 23.33
N TYR A 64 -25.63 -4.37 22.83
CA TYR A 64 -25.51 -5.49 21.91
C TYR A 64 -24.95 -6.71 22.65
N ASN A 65 -25.60 -7.87 22.52
CA ASN A 65 -25.02 -9.16 22.87
C ASN A 65 -24.67 -9.92 21.59
N MET A 66 -23.38 -10.02 21.30
CA MET A 66 -22.87 -10.73 20.12
C MET A 66 -22.44 -12.13 20.52
N GLN A 67 -23.13 -13.14 20.00
CA GLN A 67 -22.88 -14.55 20.29
C GLN A 67 -22.27 -15.25 19.09
N LYS A 68 -21.21 -16.01 19.32
CA LYS A 68 -20.58 -16.87 18.30
C LYS A 68 -20.89 -18.32 18.62
N TYR A 69 -21.32 -19.08 17.61
CA TYR A 69 -21.63 -20.50 17.71
C TYR A 69 -20.45 -21.34 17.21
N THR A 70 -20.22 -22.52 17.81
CA THR A 70 -19.15 -23.44 17.37
C THR A 70 -19.43 -24.09 16.02
N VAL A 71 -20.70 -24.40 15.77
CA VAL A 71 -21.15 -25.13 14.57
C VAL A 71 -22.28 -24.37 13.92
N ALA A 72 -23.48 -24.45 14.49
CA ALA A 72 -24.70 -23.79 14.02
C ALA A 72 -25.48 -23.21 15.21
N PRO A 73 -26.22 -22.11 15.03
CA PRO A 73 -27.30 -21.78 15.95
C PRO A 73 -28.43 -22.84 15.87
N PRO A 74 -29.25 -22.99 16.93
CA PRO A 74 -30.38 -23.92 16.92
C PRO A 74 -31.38 -23.66 15.79
N GLU A 75 -31.56 -22.39 15.44
CA GLU A 75 -32.39 -21.94 14.32
C GLU A 75 -31.55 -21.01 13.45
N MET A 76 -31.50 -21.31 12.15
CA MET A 76 -30.80 -20.46 11.19
C MET A 76 -31.69 -19.26 10.84
N PRO A 77 -31.20 -18.02 10.97
CA PRO A 77 -31.96 -16.85 10.56
C PRO A 77 -32.10 -16.80 9.03
N ASP A 78 -33.23 -16.28 8.55
CA ASP A 78 -33.51 -16.10 7.11
C ASP A 78 -32.51 -15.11 6.48
N ASP A 79 -32.22 -14.03 7.20
CA ASP A 79 -31.32 -12.97 6.75
C ASP A 79 -29.90 -13.14 7.31
N LEU A 80 -29.03 -13.76 6.50
CA LEU A 80 -27.59 -13.84 6.79
C LEU A 80 -26.84 -12.73 6.06
N HIS A 81 -26.18 -11.85 6.81
CA HIS A 81 -25.27 -10.87 6.24
C HIS A 81 -23.94 -11.51 5.82
N TRP A 82 -23.52 -11.29 4.57
CA TRP A 82 -22.26 -11.78 4.02
C TRP A 82 -21.31 -10.62 3.72
N SER A 83 -20.32 -10.44 4.59
CA SER A 83 -19.26 -9.42 4.51
C SER A 83 -18.25 -9.68 3.37
N LYS A 84 -18.73 -9.69 2.12
CA LYS A 84 -17.92 -9.93 0.91
C LYS A 84 -17.74 -8.68 0.06
N TRP A 85 -18.77 -7.83 0.02
CA TRP A 85 -18.81 -6.70 -0.89
C TRP A 85 -17.73 -5.66 -0.62
N PRO A 86 -17.44 -5.24 0.63
CA PRO A 86 -16.36 -4.30 0.89
C PRO A 86 -15.01 -4.78 0.34
N SER A 87 -14.71 -6.07 0.45
CA SER A 87 -13.50 -6.65 -0.13
C SER A 87 -13.50 -6.58 -1.66
N TYR A 88 -14.62 -6.94 -2.31
CA TYR A 88 -14.68 -7.05 -3.76
C TYR A 88 -14.67 -5.67 -4.42
N THR A 89 -15.42 -4.72 -3.87
CA THR A 89 -15.47 -3.36 -4.39
C THR A 89 -14.16 -2.63 -4.17
N THR A 90 -13.45 -2.87 -3.06
CA THR A 90 -12.10 -2.34 -2.84
C THR A 90 -11.11 -2.87 -3.88
N TRP A 91 -11.14 -4.18 -4.15
CA TRP A 91 -10.25 -4.75 -5.17
C TRP A 91 -10.57 -4.23 -6.56
N LEU A 92 -11.85 -4.21 -6.96
CA LEU A 92 -12.28 -3.71 -8.27
C LEU A 92 -11.89 -2.24 -8.47
N SER A 93 -12.18 -1.37 -7.50
CA SER A 93 -11.81 0.04 -7.59
C SER A 93 -10.29 0.26 -7.59
N GLY A 94 -9.54 -0.52 -6.81
CA GLY A 94 -8.08 -0.48 -6.78
C GLY A 94 -7.47 -0.97 -8.10
N ALA A 95 -7.99 -2.05 -8.68
CA ALA A 95 -7.58 -2.59 -9.97
C ALA A 95 -7.88 -1.59 -11.11
N SER A 96 -9.02 -0.90 -11.06
CA SER A 96 -9.34 0.18 -11.99
C SER A 96 -8.34 1.34 -11.88
N LEU A 97 -8.02 1.80 -10.66
CA LEU A 97 -6.99 2.83 -10.44
C LEU A 97 -5.62 2.40 -10.95
N PHE A 98 -5.21 1.17 -10.64
CA PHE A 98 -3.92 0.64 -11.10
C PHE A 98 -3.86 0.55 -12.63
N THR A 99 -4.95 0.11 -13.26
CA THR A 99 -5.04 0.02 -14.72
C THR A 99 -4.92 1.40 -15.37
N VAL A 100 -5.76 2.35 -14.95
CA VAL A 100 -5.82 3.69 -15.55
C VAL A 100 -4.54 4.48 -15.31
N LEU A 101 -3.98 4.43 -14.09
CA LEU A 101 -2.85 5.28 -13.72
C LEU A 101 -1.49 4.68 -14.06
N TYR A 102 -1.34 3.35 -14.00
CA TYR A 102 -0.03 2.70 -14.17
C TYR A 102 0.04 1.86 -15.44
N LEU A 103 -0.96 1.02 -15.71
CA LEU A 103 -0.89 0.09 -16.85
C LEU A 103 -1.08 0.77 -18.21
N MET A 104 -1.84 1.87 -18.27
CA MET A 104 -2.03 2.64 -19.51
C MET A 104 -0.86 3.58 -19.84
N SER A 105 -0.04 3.94 -18.85
CA SER A 105 1.13 4.82 -19.02
C SER A 105 2.40 4.20 -18.40
N PRO A 106 2.78 2.97 -18.81
CA PRO A 106 3.83 2.19 -18.15
C PRO A 106 5.22 2.82 -18.28
N SER A 107 5.52 3.50 -19.39
CA SER A 107 6.80 4.19 -19.59
C SER A 107 7.05 5.30 -18.57
N THR A 108 5.99 5.94 -18.07
CA THR A 108 6.08 7.03 -17.09
C THR A 108 6.05 6.52 -15.66
N TYR A 109 5.24 5.49 -15.39
CA TYR A 109 4.92 5.09 -14.02
C TYR A 109 5.49 3.75 -13.59
N LEU A 110 5.70 2.78 -14.49
CA LEU A 110 6.21 1.44 -14.14
C LEU A 110 7.70 1.28 -14.37
N ILE A 111 8.24 1.94 -15.41
CA ILE A 111 9.59 1.70 -15.90
C ILE A 111 10.56 2.76 -15.36
N ASP A 112 11.69 2.29 -14.83
CA ASP A 112 12.89 3.10 -14.62
C ASP A 112 14.04 2.36 -15.30
N LYS A 113 14.59 2.96 -16.35
CA LYS A 113 15.65 2.34 -17.15
C LYS A 113 16.96 2.17 -16.40
N ASN A 114 17.15 2.91 -15.30
CA ASN A 114 18.32 2.74 -14.44
C ASN A 114 18.18 1.52 -13.51
N VAL A 115 16.95 1.04 -13.31
CA VAL A 115 16.65 -0.17 -12.53
C VAL A 115 16.67 -1.39 -13.46
N LEU A 116 15.80 -1.37 -14.48
CA LEU A 116 15.71 -2.43 -15.47
C LEU A 116 15.14 -1.86 -16.77
N ASP A 117 15.95 -1.82 -17.83
CA ASP A 117 15.48 -1.40 -19.15
C ASP A 117 14.60 -2.48 -19.77
N MET A 118 13.30 -2.21 -19.84
CA MET A 118 12.31 -3.11 -20.39
C MET A 118 11.26 -2.36 -21.20
N GLY A 119 10.66 -3.05 -22.18
CA GLY A 119 9.59 -2.50 -22.98
C GLY A 119 8.25 -2.39 -22.21
N PRO A 120 7.35 -1.48 -22.59
CA PRO A 120 6.03 -1.28 -21.99
C PRO A 120 5.21 -2.57 -21.78
N VAL A 121 5.19 -3.44 -22.79
CA VAL A 121 4.43 -4.71 -22.74
C VAL A 121 4.98 -5.63 -21.65
N VAL A 122 6.31 -5.75 -21.54
CA VAL A 122 6.97 -6.57 -20.52
C VAL A 122 6.72 -5.99 -19.15
N ALA A 123 6.75 -4.67 -18.97
CA ALA A 123 6.46 -4.02 -17.70
C ALA A 123 5.02 -4.30 -17.22
N VAL A 124 4.04 -4.14 -18.11
CA VAL A 124 2.63 -4.42 -17.80
C VAL A 124 2.42 -5.90 -17.49
N ALA A 125 2.94 -6.80 -18.32
CA ALA A 125 2.83 -8.25 -18.10
C ALA A 125 3.51 -8.68 -16.80
N SER A 126 4.68 -8.12 -16.49
CA SER A 126 5.40 -8.38 -15.24
C SER A 126 4.61 -7.89 -14.03
N ALA A 127 3.99 -6.71 -14.09
CA ALA A 127 3.18 -6.20 -13.00
C ALA A 127 1.95 -7.08 -12.74
N LEU A 128 1.19 -7.44 -13.78
CA LEU A 128 0.04 -8.34 -13.66
C LEU A 128 0.45 -9.73 -13.18
N GLY A 129 1.54 -10.26 -13.76
CA GLY A 129 2.15 -11.54 -13.36
C GLY A 129 2.60 -11.54 -11.90
N PHE A 130 3.16 -10.43 -11.41
CA PHE A 130 3.57 -10.26 -10.02
C PHE A 130 2.38 -10.37 -9.05
N LEU A 131 1.24 -9.75 -9.37
CA LEU A 131 0.02 -9.85 -8.58
C LEU A 131 -0.55 -11.28 -8.58
N ALA A 132 -0.58 -11.93 -9.75
CA ALA A 132 -1.08 -13.29 -9.91
C ALA A 132 -0.19 -14.33 -9.21
N ALA A 133 1.13 -14.27 -9.44
CA ALA A 133 2.13 -15.09 -8.76
C ALA A 133 2.09 -14.85 -7.24
N GLY A 134 1.92 -13.59 -6.83
CA GLY A 134 1.52 -13.11 -5.51
C GLY A 134 0.61 -14.08 -4.78
N TRP A 135 -0.58 -14.24 -5.34
CA TRP A 135 -1.62 -15.11 -4.81
C TRP A 135 -1.27 -16.60 -4.92
N ILE A 136 -0.78 -17.07 -6.06
CA ILE A 136 -0.53 -18.49 -6.31
C ILE A 136 0.51 -19.04 -5.34
N VAL A 137 1.64 -18.34 -5.15
CA VAL A 137 2.71 -18.75 -4.23
C VAL A 137 2.19 -18.76 -2.80
N TYR A 138 1.52 -17.68 -2.38
CA TYR A 138 0.95 -17.59 -1.03
C TYR A 138 -0.10 -18.68 -0.76
N ASP A 139 -1.02 -18.93 -1.70
CA ASP A 139 -2.05 -19.97 -1.53
C ASP A 139 -1.43 -21.36 -1.49
N SER A 140 -0.41 -21.62 -2.31
CA SER A 140 0.36 -22.86 -2.30
C SER A 140 1.04 -23.08 -0.96
N LEU A 141 1.74 -22.07 -0.41
CA LEU A 141 2.34 -22.15 0.92
C LEU A 141 1.31 -22.50 1.99
N CYS A 142 0.17 -21.84 1.98
CA CYS A 142 -0.89 -22.11 2.95
C CYS A 142 -1.52 -23.51 2.79
N ARG A 143 -1.59 -24.06 1.58
CA ARG A 143 -2.07 -25.44 1.37
C ARG A 143 -1.05 -26.48 1.83
N LEU A 144 0.23 -26.24 1.56
CA LEU A 144 1.32 -27.16 1.90
C LEU A 144 1.67 -27.14 3.39
N LEU A 145 1.62 -25.97 4.03
CA LEU A 145 2.07 -25.75 5.41
C LEU A 145 0.93 -25.39 6.36
N GLY A 146 -0.33 -25.50 5.93
CA GLY A 146 -1.50 -25.00 6.66
C GLY A 146 -1.72 -25.57 8.06
N ASN A 147 -1.08 -26.68 8.42
CA ASN A 147 -1.12 -27.27 9.76
C ASN A 147 0.04 -26.82 10.67
N LYS A 148 1.01 -26.05 10.14
CA LYS A 148 2.22 -25.62 10.82
C LYS A 148 2.31 -24.08 10.82
N ASP A 149 1.39 -23.42 11.53
CA ASP A 149 1.21 -21.95 11.49
C ASP A 149 2.51 -21.15 11.68
N LYS A 150 3.41 -21.57 12.58
CA LYS A 150 4.71 -20.90 12.79
C LYS A 150 5.59 -20.95 11.54
N VAL A 151 5.72 -22.13 10.93
CA VAL A 151 6.54 -22.33 9.73
C VAL A 151 5.91 -21.58 8.55
N LEU A 152 4.59 -21.65 8.42
CA LEU A 152 3.84 -20.91 7.40
C LEU A 152 4.08 -19.39 7.52
N GLY A 153 3.99 -18.84 8.72
CA GLY A 153 4.25 -17.41 8.97
C GLY A 153 5.66 -16.99 8.58
N ILE A 154 6.68 -17.81 8.91
CA ILE A 154 8.07 -17.56 8.51
C ILE A 154 8.22 -17.60 6.98
N CYS A 155 7.67 -18.63 6.32
CA CYS A 155 7.75 -18.75 4.86
C CYS A 155 7.04 -17.59 4.16
N VAL A 156 5.88 -17.14 4.65
CA VAL A 156 5.18 -15.97 4.13
C VAL A 156 6.00 -14.70 4.36
N GLY A 157 6.64 -14.54 5.52
CA GLY A 157 7.55 -13.42 5.79
C GLY A 157 8.72 -13.37 4.81
N ILE A 158 9.40 -14.50 4.61
CA ILE A 158 10.49 -14.63 3.61
C ILE A 158 9.98 -14.32 2.21
N TYR A 159 8.78 -14.80 1.86
CA TYR A 159 8.18 -14.50 0.57
C TYR A 159 7.94 -13.00 0.37
N VAL A 160 7.44 -12.29 1.38
CA VAL A 160 7.27 -10.82 1.33
C VAL A 160 8.62 -10.11 1.16
N VAL A 161 9.69 -10.59 1.80
CA VAL A 161 11.05 -10.06 1.61
C VAL A 161 11.53 -10.23 0.17
N ILE A 162 11.40 -11.44 -0.38
CA ILE A 162 11.78 -11.74 -1.77
C ILE A 162 10.95 -10.89 -2.74
N ALA A 163 9.64 -10.80 -2.53
CA ALA A 163 8.74 -10.02 -3.36
C ALA A 163 9.10 -8.52 -3.32
N ALA A 164 9.36 -7.95 -2.14
CA ALA A 164 9.78 -6.55 -1.99
C ALA A 164 11.08 -6.26 -2.73
N TYR A 165 12.06 -7.15 -2.59
CA TYR A 165 13.33 -7.06 -3.30
C TYR A 165 13.09 -7.09 -4.83
N LEU A 166 12.37 -8.10 -5.33
CA LEU A 166 12.08 -8.22 -6.77
C LEU A 166 11.32 -7.01 -7.30
N ALA A 167 10.28 -6.54 -6.59
CA ALA A 167 9.52 -5.38 -7.03
C ALA A 167 10.40 -4.14 -7.20
N CYS A 168 11.32 -3.88 -6.27
CA CYS A 168 12.20 -2.70 -6.31
C CYS A 168 13.36 -2.82 -7.30
N HIS A 169 13.69 -4.04 -7.77
CA HIS A 169 14.72 -4.29 -8.79
C HIS A 169 14.14 -4.53 -10.19
N ILE A 170 12.82 -4.58 -10.31
CA ILE A 170 12.11 -4.71 -11.59
C ILE A 170 11.46 -3.38 -11.95
N PHE A 171 10.69 -2.78 -11.03
CA PHE A 171 9.90 -1.59 -11.32
C PHE A 171 10.56 -0.31 -10.79
N ALA A 172 10.15 0.84 -11.34
CA ALA A 172 10.46 2.15 -10.76
C ALA A 172 10.08 2.17 -9.27
N GLY A 173 10.92 2.73 -8.39
CA GLY A 173 10.72 2.63 -6.93
C GLY A 173 9.33 3.05 -6.45
N ARG A 174 8.76 4.10 -7.05
CA ARG A 174 7.39 4.54 -6.81
C ARG A 174 6.35 3.46 -7.12
N ALA A 175 6.45 2.82 -8.29
CA ALA A 175 5.57 1.72 -8.67
C ALA A 175 5.84 0.45 -7.88
N ALA A 176 7.09 0.15 -7.55
CA ALA A 176 7.45 -1.03 -6.77
C ALA A 176 6.70 -1.10 -5.43
N TYR A 177 6.62 0.01 -4.71
CA TYR A 177 5.91 0.09 -3.44
C TYR A 177 4.40 -0.12 -3.64
N LEU A 178 3.81 0.53 -4.65
CA LEU A 178 2.41 0.35 -4.98
C LEU A 178 2.11 -1.11 -5.37
N ILE A 179 2.93 -1.72 -6.22
CA ILE A 179 2.79 -3.11 -6.68
C ILE A 179 2.89 -4.07 -5.51
N MET A 180 3.78 -3.83 -4.54
CA MET A 180 3.84 -4.61 -3.30
C MET A 180 2.55 -4.49 -2.49
N GLY A 181 2.02 -3.29 -2.33
CA GLY A 181 0.72 -3.07 -1.71
C GLY A 181 -0.41 -3.78 -2.46
N ALA A 182 -0.42 -3.68 -3.79
CA ALA A 182 -1.44 -4.26 -4.66
C ALA A 182 -1.39 -5.79 -4.66
N MET A 183 -0.19 -6.38 -4.60
CA MET A 183 -0.02 -7.83 -4.45
C MET A 183 -0.60 -8.31 -3.12
N LEU A 184 -0.23 -7.69 -2.00
CA LEU A 184 -0.76 -8.05 -0.68
C LEU A 184 -2.28 -7.83 -0.59
N ALA A 185 -2.79 -6.71 -1.12
CA ALA A 185 -4.22 -6.44 -1.19
C ALA A 185 -4.96 -7.48 -2.06
N THR A 186 -4.37 -7.88 -3.19
CA THR A 186 -4.90 -8.93 -4.06
C THR A 186 -4.94 -10.27 -3.33
N ILE A 187 -3.88 -10.63 -2.59
CA ILE A 187 -3.89 -11.81 -1.72
C ILE A 187 -5.04 -11.73 -0.72
N MET A 188 -5.26 -10.57 -0.10
CA MET A 188 -6.34 -10.39 0.87
C MET A 188 -7.72 -10.56 0.26
N SER A 189 -7.98 -9.97 -0.90
CA SER A 189 -9.27 -10.10 -1.58
C SER A 189 -9.48 -11.50 -2.16
N ALA A 190 -8.43 -12.13 -2.69
CA ALA A 190 -8.47 -13.49 -3.18
C ALA A 190 -8.72 -14.51 -2.05
N ASN A 191 -8.19 -14.28 -0.84
CA ASN A 191 -8.56 -15.04 0.36
C ASN A 191 -10.06 -15.00 0.62
N VAL A 192 -10.68 -13.82 0.51
CA VAL A 192 -12.13 -13.66 0.69
C VAL A 192 -12.88 -14.40 -0.42
N PHE A 193 -12.52 -14.17 -1.67
CA PHE A 193 -13.23 -14.66 -2.85
C PHE A 193 -13.12 -16.17 -3.05
N PHE A 194 -11.91 -16.75 -2.96
CA PHE A 194 -11.66 -18.16 -3.27
C PHE A 194 -11.73 -19.09 -2.06
N VAL A 195 -11.51 -18.60 -0.84
CA VAL A 195 -11.37 -19.46 0.36
C VAL A 195 -12.48 -19.21 1.37
N ILE A 196 -12.64 -17.97 1.84
CA ILE A 196 -13.52 -17.65 2.98
C ILE A 196 -15.00 -17.78 2.57
N ILE A 197 -15.46 -17.01 1.58
CA ILE A 197 -16.88 -16.99 1.20
C ILE A 197 -17.34 -18.36 0.67
N PRO A 198 -16.61 -19.07 -0.22
CA PRO A 198 -17.01 -20.40 -0.64
C PRO A 198 -17.02 -21.40 0.52
N GLY A 199 -16.07 -21.32 1.44
CA GLY A 199 -16.04 -22.16 2.64
C GLY A 199 -17.23 -21.92 3.55
N GLN A 200 -17.56 -20.65 3.83
CA GLN A 200 -18.74 -20.27 4.62
C GLN A 200 -20.04 -20.72 3.96
N ARG A 201 -20.19 -20.57 2.65
CA ARG A 201 -21.35 -21.07 1.90
C ARG A 201 -21.53 -22.59 2.04
N LYS A 202 -20.45 -23.36 1.95
CA LYS A 202 -20.48 -24.81 2.16
C LYS A 202 -20.88 -25.19 3.59
N MET A 203 -20.39 -24.44 4.59
CA MET A 203 -20.79 -24.67 5.98
C MET A 203 -22.28 -24.38 6.17
N VAL A 204 -22.79 -23.24 5.68
CA VAL A 204 -24.22 -22.90 5.76
C VAL A 204 -25.08 -23.94 5.04
N ALA A 205 -24.68 -24.36 3.84
CA ALA A 205 -25.43 -25.38 3.10
C ALA A 205 -25.50 -26.73 3.83
N ALA A 206 -24.44 -27.15 4.54
CA ALA A 206 -24.48 -28.35 5.37
C ALA A 206 -25.43 -28.18 6.57
N MET A 207 -25.38 -27.03 7.25
CA MET A 207 -26.27 -26.73 8.38
C MET A 207 -27.75 -26.74 7.98
N LEU A 208 -28.08 -26.14 6.83
CA LEU A 208 -29.45 -26.13 6.29
C LEU A 208 -29.99 -27.54 5.97
N LYS A 209 -29.09 -28.52 5.76
CA LYS A 209 -29.45 -29.93 5.57
C LYS A 209 -29.49 -30.74 6.88
N GLY A 210 -29.22 -30.11 8.02
CA GLY A 210 -29.06 -30.80 9.31
C GLY A 210 -27.76 -31.60 9.42
N GLU A 211 -26.82 -31.41 8.50
CA GLU A 211 -25.51 -32.07 8.53
C GLU A 211 -24.53 -31.28 9.41
N THR A 212 -23.53 -31.96 9.97
CA THR A 212 -22.42 -31.27 10.67
C THR A 212 -21.44 -30.68 9.65
N PRO A 213 -21.22 -29.36 9.61
CA PRO A 213 -20.25 -28.72 8.71
C PRO A 213 -18.83 -29.25 8.91
N ASN A 214 -18.11 -29.43 7.80
CA ASN A 214 -16.70 -29.79 7.86
C ASN A 214 -15.87 -28.64 8.47
N PRO A 215 -15.20 -28.85 9.63
CA PRO A 215 -14.48 -27.80 10.35
C PRO A 215 -13.28 -27.23 9.57
N ILE A 216 -12.81 -27.93 8.52
CA ILE A 216 -11.68 -27.46 7.70
C ILE A 216 -11.96 -26.11 7.03
N TYR A 217 -13.22 -25.84 6.66
CA TYR A 217 -13.61 -24.58 6.02
C TYR A 217 -13.46 -23.39 6.97
N GLY A 218 -13.94 -23.54 8.21
CA GLY A 218 -13.77 -22.53 9.26
C GLY A 218 -12.30 -22.32 9.63
N LYS A 219 -11.53 -23.41 9.80
CA LYS A 219 -10.09 -23.34 10.10
C LYS A 219 -9.31 -22.60 9.02
N ARG A 220 -9.51 -22.95 7.75
CA ARG A 220 -8.85 -22.26 6.62
C ARG A 220 -9.29 -20.81 6.53
N GLY A 221 -10.58 -20.53 6.66
CA GLY A 221 -11.10 -19.16 6.63
C GLY A 221 -10.49 -18.29 7.74
N LYS A 222 -10.39 -18.82 8.97
CA LYS A 222 -9.74 -18.14 10.10
C LYS A 222 -8.26 -17.88 9.83
N GLN A 223 -7.51 -18.87 9.34
CA GLN A 223 -6.10 -18.70 9.01
C GLN A 223 -5.89 -17.56 8.00
N ARG A 224 -6.68 -17.53 6.93
CA ARG A 224 -6.59 -16.47 5.91
C ARG A 224 -7.00 -15.10 6.44
N SER A 225 -8.03 -15.04 7.27
CA SER A 225 -8.47 -13.80 7.93
C SER A 225 -7.38 -13.22 8.85
N VAL A 226 -6.68 -14.10 9.58
CA VAL A 226 -5.55 -13.70 10.43
C VAL A 226 -4.41 -13.10 9.59
N HIS A 227 -4.03 -13.75 8.49
CA HIS A 227 -3.01 -13.21 7.58
C HIS A 227 -3.43 -11.87 6.98
N ASN A 228 -4.69 -11.75 6.54
CA ASN A 228 -5.23 -10.48 6.03
C ASN A 228 -5.06 -9.35 7.05
N THR A 229 -5.34 -9.62 8.33
CA THR A 229 -5.15 -8.64 9.40
C THR A 229 -3.72 -8.11 9.48
N TYR A 230 -2.70 -8.96 9.35
CA TYR A 230 -1.31 -8.53 9.41
C TYR A 230 -0.84 -7.83 8.15
N PHE A 231 -1.43 -8.14 6.98
CA PHE A 231 -1.14 -7.45 5.74
C PHE A 231 -1.73 -6.05 5.67
N THR A 232 -2.81 -5.77 6.40
CA THR A 232 -3.55 -4.50 6.30
C THR A 232 -2.67 -3.24 6.48
N LEU A 233 -1.93 -3.12 7.59
CA LEU A 233 -1.11 -1.93 7.83
C LEU A 233 0.07 -1.80 6.83
N PRO A 234 0.79 -2.88 6.48
CA PRO A 234 1.70 -2.90 5.34
C PRO A 234 1.08 -2.39 4.03
N VAL A 235 -0.12 -2.87 3.68
CA VAL A 235 -0.84 -2.44 2.46
C VAL A 235 -1.18 -0.96 2.51
N VAL A 236 -1.72 -0.47 3.65
CA VAL A 236 -2.07 0.94 3.81
C VAL A 236 -0.85 1.83 3.60
N PHE A 237 0.29 1.50 4.21
CA PHE A 237 1.52 2.25 3.99
C PHE A 237 1.96 2.21 2.52
N ALA A 238 2.01 1.02 1.92
CA ALA A 238 2.43 0.84 0.53
C ALA A 238 1.58 1.69 -0.43
N MET A 239 0.26 1.78 -0.22
CA MET A 239 -0.64 2.62 -1.03
C MET A 239 -0.43 4.12 -0.80
N LEU A 240 -0.13 4.54 0.44
CA LEU A 240 0.13 5.94 0.79
C LEU A 240 1.55 6.41 0.43
N SER A 241 2.48 5.48 0.21
CA SER A 241 3.90 5.77 -0.01
C SER A 241 4.18 6.72 -1.17
N ASN A 242 3.28 6.78 -2.16
CA ASN A 242 3.32 7.72 -3.28
C ASN A 242 3.43 9.19 -2.87
N HIS A 243 2.98 9.54 -1.65
CA HIS A 243 3.07 10.89 -1.10
C HIS A 243 4.41 11.18 -0.42
N TYR A 244 5.28 10.18 -0.30
CA TYR A 244 6.49 10.21 0.53
C TYR A 244 7.69 9.72 -0.27
N ALA A 245 8.16 10.55 -1.21
CA ALA A 245 9.23 10.19 -2.15
C ALA A 245 10.55 9.78 -1.50
N MET A 246 10.86 10.34 -0.32
CA MET A 246 12.04 9.95 0.47
C MET A 246 12.08 8.45 0.79
N THR A 247 10.93 7.77 0.82
CA THR A 247 10.87 6.35 1.14
C THR A 247 11.31 5.47 -0.02
N TYR A 248 11.02 5.84 -1.27
CA TYR A 248 11.23 4.98 -2.46
C TYR A 248 12.36 5.41 -3.38
N THR A 249 12.90 6.63 -3.21
CA THR A 249 14.03 7.17 -4.00
C THR A 249 15.40 6.73 -3.49
N ASN A 250 15.48 6.13 -2.30
CA ASN A 250 16.72 5.60 -1.74
C ASN A 250 17.19 4.35 -2.51
N GLN A 251 18.50 4.18 -2.67
CA GLN A 251 19.10 2.98 -3.29
C GLN A 251 18.73 1.66 -2.57
N TYR A 252 18.42 1.72 -1.27
CA TYR A 252 17.97 0.60 -0.45
C TYR A 252 16.47 0.66 -0.15
N ASN A 253 15.67 1.22 -1.06
CA ASN A 253 14.22 1.37 -0.90
C ASN A 253 13.53 0.07 -0.43
N TRP A 254 13.87 -1.11 -0.97
CA TRP A 254 13.27 -2.37 -0.53
C TRP A 254 13.46 -2.65 0.97
N ILE A 255 14.59 -2.24 1.58
CA ILE A 255 14.82 -2.34 3.03
C ILE A 255 13.92 -1.36 3.78
N VAL A 256 13.84 -0.12 3.30
CA VAL A 256 12.95 0.91 3.88
C VAL A 256 11.50 0.44 3.87
N LEU A 257 11.03 -0.13 2.75
CA LEU A 257 9.71 -0.73 2.63
C LEU A 257 9.49 -1.83 3.68
N LEU A 258 10.43 -2.76 3.79
CA LEU A 258 10.34 -3.88 4.75
C LEU A 258 10.34 -3.41 6.20
N MET A 259 11.15 -2.41 6.56
CA MET A 259 11.17 -1.84 7.91
C MET A 259 9.80 -1.25 8.28
N ILE A 260 9.20 -0.47 7.39
CA ILE A 260 7.90 0.17 7.65
C ILE A 260 6.76 -0.85 7.62
N MET A 261 6.78 -1.81 6.70
CA MET A 261 5.82 -2.92 6.69
C MET A 261 5.90 -3.74 7.98
N LEU A 262 7.11 -4.08 8.44
CA LEU A 262 7.31 -4.80 9.70
C LEU A 262 6.82 -3.99 10.90
N ALA A 263 7.11 -2.69 10.94
CA ALA A 263 6.59 -1.80 11.98
C ALA A 263 5.04 -1.83 12.01
N GLY A 264 4.39 -1.74 10.85
CA GLY A 264 2.95 -1.88 10.73
C GLY A 264 2.43 -3.24 11.23
N ALA A 265 3.07 -4.35 10.84
CA ALA A 265 2.70 -5.68 11.29
C ALA A 265 2.85 -5.86 12.82
N LEU A 266 3.91 -5.31 13.42
CA LEU A 266 4.14 -5.35 14.87
C LEU A 266 3.14 -4.49 15.65
N ILE A 267 2.81 -3.29 15.15
CA ILE A 267 1.75 -2.45 15.71
C ILE A 267 0.41 -3.20 15.65
N ARG A 268 0.12 -3.87 14.53
CA ARG A 268 -1.10 -4.68 14.43
C ARG A 268 -1.08 -5.84 15.44
N GLN A 269 0.05 -6.52 15.58
CA GLN A 269 0.22 -7.60 16.54
C GLN A 269 -0.06 -7.13 17.97
N PHE A 270 0.40 -5.93 18.33
CA PHE A 270 0.08 -5.34 19.64
C PHE A 270 -1.43 -5.23 19.88
N PHE A 271 -2.19 -4.68 18.92
CA PHE A 271 -3.64 -4.58 19.07
C PHE A 271 -4.32 -5.95 19.13
N VAL A 272 -3.90 -6.90 18.30
CA VAL A 272 -4.43 -8.28 18.34
C VAL A 272 -4.22 -8.92 19.71
N MET A 273 -3.02 -8.79 20.29
CA MET A 273 -2.70 -9.33 21.61
C MET A 273 -3.43 -8.57 22.73
N ARG A 274 -3.59 -7.25 22.59
CA ARG A 274 -4.37 -6.43 23.53
C ARG A 274 -5.82 -6.86 23.61
N HIS A 275 -6.46 -7.21 22.48
CA HIS A 275 -7.82 -7.75 22.47
C HIS A 275 -7.95 -9.08 23.21
N ARG A 276 -6.86 -9.85 23.34
CA ARG A 276 -6.79 -11.07 24.16
C ARG A 276 -6.45 -10.81 25.63
N GLY A 277 -6.39 -9.54 26.05
CA GLY A 277 -6.00 -9.13 27.40
C GLY A 277 -4.50 -9.07 27.66
N GLN A 278 -3.64 -9.19 26.63
CA GLN A 278 -2.18 -9.13 26.77
C GLN A 278 -1.62 -7.80 26.23
N VAL A 279 -1.00 -6.99 27.10
CA VAL A 279 -0.45 -5.68 26.73
C VAL A 279 1.07 -5.77 26.53
N LEU A 280 1.48 -6.04 25.29
CA LEU A 280 2.89 -6.29 24.93
C LEU A 280 3.57 -5.04 24.34
N TRP A 281 3.88 -4.05 25.18
CA TRP A 281 4.40 -2.73 24.77
C TRP A 281 5.72 -2.77 23.98
N TYR A 282 6.50 -3.84 24.08
CA TYR A 282 7.72 -3.97 23.28
C TYR A 282 7.44 -4.01 21.77
N LEU A 283 6.25 -4.46 21.34
CA LEU A 283 5.88 -4.53 19.92
C LEU A 283 5.79 -3.15 19.25
N PRO A 284 5.00 -2.17 19.74
CA PRO A 284 5.00 -0.83 19.18
C PRO A 284 6.32 -0.10 19.41
N LEU A 285 7.05 -0.39 20.49
CA LEU A 285 8.39 0.17 20.70
C LEU A 285 9.38 -0.27 19.60
N VAL A 286 9.40 -1.55 19.23
CA VAL A 286 10.19 -2.03 18.09
C VAL A 286 9.72 -1.37 16.79
N GLY A 287 8.41 -1.19 16.60
CA GLY A 287 7.86 -0.43 15.47
C GLY A 287 8.42 0.99 15.39
N ILE A 288 8.47 1.71 16.51
CA ILE A 288 9.05 3.07 16.60
C ILE A 288 10.54 3.05 16.25
N VAL A 289 11.31 2.08 16.77
CA VAL A 289 12.73 1.92 16.45
C VAL A 289 12.94 1.70 14.95
N LEU A 290 12.11 0.86 14.32
CA LEU A 290 12.15 0.63 12.87
C LEU A 290 11.81 1.90 12.08
N MET A 291 10.88 2.73 12.55
CA MET A 291 10.56 4.02 11.93
C MET A 291 11.73 5.02 12.04
N PHE A 292 12.42 5.07 13.18
CA PHE A 292 13.64 5.87 13.32
C PHE A 292 14.76 5.34 12.42
N ALA A 293 14.96 4.02 12.34
CA ALA A 293 15.93 3.43 11.43
C ALA A 293 15.62 3.81 9.96
N ALA A 294 14.35 3.75 9.55
CA ALA A 294 13.91 4.22 8.23
C ALA A 294 14.19 5.71 8.02
N LEU A 295 13.86 6.57 9.00
CA LEU A 295 14.16 8.01 8.96
C LEU A 295 15.65 8.27 8.74
N PHE A 296 16.52 7.72 9.60
CA PHE A 296 17.97 7.93 9.49
C PHE A 296 18.56 7.35 8.20
N SER A 297 18.04 6.21 7.73
CA SER A 297 18.48 5.61 6.46
C SER A 297 18.09 6.42 5.22
N THR A 298 17.08 7.30 5.32
CA THR A 298 16.55 8.11 4.22
C THR A 298 16.90 9.59 4.32
N MET A 299 17.71 9.99 5.31
CA MET A 299 18.15 11.38 5.43
C MET A 299 18.93 11.80 4.16
N PRO A 300 18.60 12.95 3.57
CA PRO A 300 19.32 13.45 2.41
C PRO A 300 20.77 13.74 2.81
N LYS A 301 21.72 13.31 1.96
CA LYS A 301 23.13 13.66 2.15
C LYS A 301 23.28 15.17 1.87
N PRO A 302 23.96 15.93 2.74
CA PRO A 302 24.27 17.32 2.45
C PRO A 302 25.03 17.41 1.12
N ILE A 303 24.54 18.24 0.21
CA ILE A 303 25.30 18.65 -0.95
C ILE A 303 26.32 19.63 -0.41
N VAL A 304 27.56 19.17 -0.21
CA VAL A 304 28.63 20.06 0.26
C VAL A 304 28.96 20.99 -0.90
N PRO A 305 28.76 22.32 -0.77
CA PRO A 305 29.25 23.25 -1.78
C PRO A 305 30.76 23.06 -1.83
N GLN A 306 31.30 22.69 -2.99
CA GLN A 306 32.76 22.69 -3.14
C GLN A 306 33.25 24.10 -2.79
N ALA A 307 34.21 24.19 -1.86
CA ALA A 307 34.72 25.46 -1.31
C ALA A 307 35.26 26.44 -2.39
N GLN A 308 35.36 26.00 -3.65
CA GLN A 308 35.66 26.81 -4.83
C GLN A 308 34.48 27.68 -5.32
N ALA A 309 33.27 27.53 -4.77
CA ALA A 309 32.07 28.23 -5.26
C ALA A 309 31.88 29.68 -4.73
N ALA A 310 32.62 30.13 -3.72
CA ALA A 310 32.40 31.45 -3.11
C ALA A 310 32.71 32.63 -4.07
N ASN A 311 33.56 32.42 -5.08
CA ASN A 311 33.93 33.41 -6.10
C ASN A 311 33.53 33.01 -7.53
N ALA A 312 32.79 31.90 -7.70
CA ALA A 312 32.27 31.51 -9.01
C ALA A 312 31.13 32.46 -9.42
N PRO A 313 30.96 32.76 -10.72
CA PRO A 313 29.81 33.52 -11.20
C PRO A 313 28.53 32.81 -10.74
N LYS A 314 27.58 33.59 -10.20
CA LYS A 314 26.28 33.05 -9.78
C LYS A 314 25.55 32.52 -11.00
N VAL A 315 25.16 31.25 -10.96
CA VAL A 315 24.32 30.66 -11.99
C VAL A 315 22.98 31.39 -12.00
N THR A 316 22.48 31.73 -13.20
CA THR A 316 21.23 32.46 -13.44
C THR A 316 20.12 31.54 -13.97
N VAL A 317 18.86 32.00 -13.97
CA VAL A 317 17.76 31.20 -14.56
C VAL A 317 18.01 30.92 -16.04
N ALA A 318 18.57 31.89 -16.77
CA ALA A 318 18.90 31.72 -18.19
C ALA A 318 19.80 30.51 -18.46
N GLU A 319 20.69 30.17 -17.52
CA GLU A 319 21.63 29.06 -17.66
C GLU A 319 21.00 27.69 -17.34
N ILE A 320 19.96 27.64 -16.50
CA ILE A 320 19.25 26.40 -16.16
C ILE A 320 17.97 26.19 -16.98
N ALA A 321 17.41 27.25 -17.58
CA ALA A 321 16.17 27.17 -18.36
C ALA A 321 16.22 26.12 -19.48
N PRO A 322 17.32 25.95 -20.26
CA PRO A 322 17.40 24.88 -21.26
C PRO A 322 17.30 23.48 -20.65
N VAL A 323 17.89 23.27 -19.47
CA VAL A 323 17.80 22.00 -18.73
C VAL A 323 16.36 21.74 -18.32
N LEU A 324 15.68 22.73 -17.73
CA LEU A 324 14.28 22.60 -17.33
C LEU A 324 13.35 22.38 -18.53
N GLN A 325 13.62 23.04 -19.65
CA GLN A 325 12.84 22.85 -20.88
C GLN A 325 12.98 21.41 -21.42
N GLN A 326 14.20 20.87 -21.42
CA GLN A 326 14.46 19.53 -21.93
C GLN A 326 13.98 18.43 -20.96
N ARG A 327 14.10 18.65 -19.65
CA ARG A 327 13.87 17.61 -18.63
C ARG A 327 12.49 17.67 -17.98
N CYS A 328 11.86 18.84 -17.93
CA CYS A 328 10.67 19.09 -17.11
C CYS A 328 9.44 19.56 -17.91
N ALA A 329 9.61 20.37 -18.97
CA ALA A 329 8.49 21.02 -19.66
C ALA A 329 7.47 20.05 -20.29
N ALA A 330 7.87 18.82 -20.61
CA ALA A 330 6.96 17.79 -21.09
C ALA A 330 5.83 17.43 -20.09
N CYS A 331 6.06 17.67 -18.79
CA CYS A 331 5.05 17.53 -17.73
C CYS A 331 4.66 18.88 -17.11
N HIS A 332 5.57 19.84 -17.03
CA HIS A 332 5.43 21.10 -16.30
C HIS A 332 5.45 22.31 -17.25
N SER A 333 4.45 22.40 -18.11
CA SER A 333 4.23 23.53 -19.04
C SER A 333 2.75 23.88 -19.16
N ALA A 334 2.44 25.01 -19.79
CA ALA A 334 1.08 25.41 -20.14
C ALA A 334 0.40 24.40 -21.08
N HIS A 335 1.20 23.66 -21.87
CA HIS A 335 0.74 22.62 -22.79
C HIS A 335 1.59 21.34 -22.64
N PRO A 336 1.42 20.58 -21.54
CA PRO A 336 2.18 19.36 -21.31
C PRO A 336 1.91 18.31 -22.38
N THR A 337 2.92 17.53 -22.72
CA THR A 337 2.84 16.48 -23.74
C THR A 337 2.75 15.07 -23.15
N MET A 338 3.17 14.88 -21.88
CA MET A 338 3.12 13.59 -21.19
C MET A 338 1.95 13.43 -20.22
N MET A 339 1.23 14.52 -19.90
CA MET A 339 0.09 14.49 -19.00
C MET A 339 -1.03 15.44 -19.48
N GLY A 340 -2.26 15.23 -19.01
CA GLY A 340 -3.39 16.08 -19.39
C GLY A 340 -3.34 17.50 -18.80
N SER A 341 -2.59 17.70 -17.72
CA SER A 341 -2.37 19.00 -17.07
C SER A 341 -1.06 18.98 -16.28
N ALA A 342 -0.51 20.17 -16.00
CA ALA A 342 0.72 20.29 -15.22
C ALA A 342 0.48 19.84 -13.76
N PRO A 343 1.23 18.86 -13.22
CA PRO A 343 0.98 18.35 -11.89
C PRO A 343 1.15 19.46 -10.85
N ALA A 344 0.20 19.54 -9.91
CA ALA A 344 0.11 20.57 -8.87
C ALA A 344 0.12 22.02 -9.40
N GLY A 345 -0.24 22.23 -10.68
CA GLY A 345 -0.24 23.55 -11.32
C GLY A 345 1.15 24.16 -11.47
N VAL A 346 2.22 23.37 -11.39
CA VAL A 346 3.60 23.86 -11.52
C VAL A 346 3.93 24.01 -13.00
N LEU A 347 4.01 25.25 -13.46
CA LEU A 347 4.48 25.64 -14.80
C LEU A 347 5.95 26.07 -14.72
N LEU A 348 6.71 25.82 -15.77
CA LEU A 348 8.14 26.13 -15.86
C LEU A 348 8.51 26.73 -17.24
N ASP A 349 7.55 27.36 -17.92
CA ASP A 349 7.74 27.89 -19.28
C ASP A 349 8.53 29.20 -19.29
N THR A 350 8.40 30.01 -18.23
CA THR A 350 9.00 31.34 -18.12
C THR A 350 9.99 31.46 -16.96
N PRO A 351 10.96 32.41 -17.02
CA PRO A 351 11.89 32.64 -15.92
C PRO A 351 11.21 33.00 -14.58
N ASP A 352 10.08 33.70 -14.65
CA ASP A 352 9.29 34.06 -13.48
C ASP A 352 8.67 32.82 -12.82
N GLU A 353 8.09 31.91 -13.61
CA GLU A 353 7.53 30.65 -13.12
C GLU A 353 8.61 29.74 -12.53
N ILE A 354 9.78 29.64 -13.18
CA ILE A 354 10.94 28.90 -12.67
C ILE A 354 11.37 29.44 -11.30
N SER A 355 11.47 30.78 -11.19
CA SER A 355 11.87 31.44 -9.94
C SER A 355 10.84 31.25 -8.82
N GLN A 356 9.55 31.35 -9.14
CA GLN A 356 8.46 31.10 -8.17
C GLN A 356 8.48 29.66 -7.65
N ASN A 357 8.94 28.71 -8.47
CA ASN A 357 9.01 27.29 -8.12
C ASN A 357 10.41 26.83 -7.66
N ALA A 358 11.36 27.74 -7.44
CA ALA A 358 12.77 27.42 -7.15
C ALA A 358 12.95 26.36 -6.05
N GLN A 359 12.26 26.52 -4.91
CA GLN A 359 12.32 25.56 -3.81
C GLN A 359 11.78 24.18 -4.18
N ARG A 360 10.67 24.13 -4.95
CA ARG A 360 10.08 22.86 -5.41
C ARG A 360 11.00 22.14 -6.39
N ILE A 361 11.60 22.89 -7.32
CA ILE A 361 12.58 22.37 -8.28
C ILE A 361 13.76 21.75 -7.53
N TYR A 362 14.36 22.50 -6.60
CA TYR A 362 15.50 22.02 -5.81
C TYR A 362 15.14 20.76 -5.02
N GLN A 363 14.02 20.76 -4.30
CA GLN A 363 13.60 19.59 -3.50
C GLN A 363 13.32 18.34 -4.35
N GLN A 364 12.59 18.49 -5.47
CA GLN A 364 12.15 17.34 -6.27
C GLN A 364 13.24 16.82 -7.21
N ALA A 365 13.99 17.71 -7.85
CA ALA A 365 15.00 17.34 -8.84
C ALA A 365 16.39 17.16 -8.23
N VAL A 366 16.75 17.88 -7.16
CA VAL A 366 18.11 17.79 -6.60
C VAL A 366 18.12 16.92 -5.35
N THR A 367 17.36 17.29 -4.33
CA THR A 367 17.40 16.64 -3.01
C THR A 367 16.86 15.21 -3.04
N LEU A 368 15.62 15.06 -3.54
CA LEU A 368 14.93 13.76 -3.56
C LEU A 368 15.27 12.95 -4.82
N LYS A 369 15.73 13.61 -5.89
CA LYS A 369 15.85 13.03 -7.24
C LYS A 369 14.58 12.29 -7.69
N ALA A 370 13.42 12.72 -7.20
CA ALA A 370 12.12 12.13 -7.52
C ALA A 370 11.62 12.55 -8.91
N MET A 371 12.09 13.70 -9.39
CA MET A 371 11.79 14.21 -10.72
C MET A 371 13.07 14.26 -11.57
N PRO A 372 12.97 14.02 -12.89
CA PRO A 372 11.81 13.48 -13.62
C PRO A 372 11.43 12.07 -13.12
N LEU A 373 10.14 11.71 -13.15
CA LEU A 373 9.67 10.39 -12.68
C LEU A 373 10.47 9.26 -13.36
N GLY A 374 11.04 8.34 -12.59
CA GLY A 374 11.86 7.23 -13.14
C GLY A 374 13.03 7.70 -14.04
N ASN A 375 13.44 8.96 -13.90
CA ASN A 375 14.37 9.67 -14.77
C ASN A 375 14.05 9.52 -16.28
N VAL A 376 12.77 9.53 -16.66
CA VAL A 376 12.31 9.28 -18.04
C VAL A 376 12.87 10.22 -19.10
N THR A 377 13.27 11.43 -18.72
CA THR A 377 13.92 12.40 -19.62
C THR A 377 15.44 12.38 -19.53
N HIS A 378 16.04 11.41 -18.84
CA HIS A 378 17.49 11.20 -18.73
C HIS A 378 18.25 12.42 -18.19
N MET A 379 17.75 13.01 -17.09
CA MET A 379 18.43 14.09 -16.41
C MET A 379 19.69 13.59 -15.69
N THR A 380 20.82 14.21 -15.99
CA THR A 380 22.15 13.86 -15.47
C THR A 380 22.42 14.46 -14.10
N ASP A 381 23.41 13.94 -13.39
CA ASP A 381 23.82 14.51 -12.09
C ASP A 381 24.46 15.89 -12.24
N ASP A 382 25.19 16.17 -13.34
CA ASP A 382 25.76 17.50 -13.61
C ASP A 382 24.67 18.57 -13.82
N GLU A 383 23.60 18.22 -14.53
CA GLU A 383 22.42 19.08 -14.68
C GLU A 383 21.74 19.37 -13.33
N ARG A 384 21.63 18.36 -12.47
CA ARG A 384 21.11 18.53 -11.10
C ARG A 384 22.02 19.42 -10.27
N MET A 385 23.33 19.27 -10.40
CA MET A 385 24.31 20.11 -9.71
C MET A 385 24.27 21.56 -10.18
N LYS A 386 24.03 21.80 -11.46
CA LYS A 386 23.84 23.16 -11.99
C LYS A 386 22.61 23.84 -11.37
N ILE A 387 21.51 23.10 -11.23
CA ILE A 387 20.28 23.60 -10.56
C ILE A 387 20.52 23.82 -9.06
N ALA A 388 21.28 22.94 -8.41
CA ALA A 388 21.67 23.11 -7.01
C ALA A 388 22.44 24.42 -6.81
N ALA A 389 23.46 24.66 -7.64
CA ALA A 389 24.28 25.87 -7.59
C ALA A 389 23.44 27.15 -7.84
N TRP A 390 22.49 27.10 -8.77
CA TRP A 390 21.55 28.21 -8.98
C TRP A 390 20.69 28.49 -7.75
N PHE A 391 20.08 27.46 -7.16
CA PHE A 391 19.21 27.61 -5.99
C PHE A 391 19.99 28.11 -4.77
N GLU A 392 21.13 27.49 -4.46
CA GLU A 392 21.99 27.85 -3.32
C GLU A 392 22.66 29.22 -3.51
N GLY A 393 22.89 29.64 -4.76
CA GLY A 393 23.36 30.98 -5.11
C GLY A 393 22.34 32.11 -4.90
N GLY A 394 21.11 31.76 -4.50
CA GLY A 394 20.01 32.68 -4.21
C GLY A 394 18.89 32.67 -5.25
N ALA A 395 18.83 31.67 -6.14
CA ALA A 395 17.85 31.55 -7.22
C ALA A 395 17.77 32.82 -8.08
N VAL A 396 18.93 33.28 -8.55
CA VAL A 396 19.06 34.54 -9.31
C VAL A 396 18.31 34.42 -10.63
N LYS A 397 17.40 35.38 -10.88
CA LYS A 397 16.64 35.48 -12.13
C LYS A 397 17.54 35.67 -13.34
#